data_AF-A0A846ZV87-F1
#
_entry.id   AF-A0A846ZV87-F1
#
_cell.length_a   1.000
_cell.length_b   1.000
_cell.length_c   1.000
_cell.angle_alpha   90.00
_cell.angle_beta   90.00
_cell.angle_gamma   90.00
#
_symmetry.space_group_name_H-M   'P 1'
#
loop_
_entity.id
_entity.type
_entity.pdbx_description
1 polymer ?
#
loop_
_entity_poly.entity_id
_entity_poly.type
_entity_poly.pdbx_seq_one_letter_code
_entity_poly.pdbx_strand_id
1 'polypeptide(L)'
;MSNSSANESRLPALGINSLGRIGKLTLWHHIGRKYFKEIIVNQGRDIGLGMETIARLIEADATYGLLHRFLYGIKARPCIQITDEKNGKMLIDGIPVTVLREQRNPMNIPWRQYGVDIVVDCSGSFKDPTVPVDDKKGSIRGHLNGGAKAVIHSAPFKIKNKALATPEDTTTLIYGINHTAFDPKKHLLISAASCTTTGLAHMVKPLLDNEETSTILTASMSTIHAVTNTQSVLDKLPKAGEKDIRKTRSILNNIILTSTGAAKALAEVIPEVKNIGFMGDSIRVPTNTLSLIVLNATFQARNNDKAAAAGLDTKKLNDIYAKAARDNPLVRFTMQQNVSTDLIGEDAAVIIEGQFNHTRTAFIPVNLSHIPNLPADLVSALGEKMLQVPVVHAKIFGWYDNEYGSYTNRMGDLTVYIHKNLQ
;
A
#
# COMPACT_ATOMS: atom_id res chain seq x y z
N MET A 1 34.46 40.98 4.52
CA MET A 1 33.34 40.59 3.64
C MET A 1 33.27 39.07 3.62
N SER A 2 32.41 38.49 4.44
CA SER A 2 32.01 37.09 4.31
C SER A 2 30.53 37.04 4.64
N ASN A 3 29.69 37.13 3.61
CA ASN A 3 28.26 36.88 3.74
C ASN A 3 28.08 35.39 4.06
N SER A 4 28.04 35.07 5.36
CA SER A 4 27.33 33.89 5.83
C SER A 4 25.83 34.18 5.67
N SER A 5 25.29 33.96 4.48
CA SER A 5 23.84 33.88 4.32
C SER A 5 23.38 32.65 5.09
N ALA A 6 22.82 32.89 6.27
CA ALA A 6 22.09 31.90 7.03
C ALA A 6 21.13 31.19 6.09
N ASN A 7 21.20 29.86 6.08
CA ASN A 7 20.32 28.99 5.35
C ASN A 7 18.92 29.16 5.99
N GLU A 8 18.14 30.14 5.53
CA GLU A 8 16.74 30.27 5.91
C GLU A 8 16.08 28.93 5.56
N SER A 9 15.68 28.16 6.57
CA SER A 9 15.08 26.85 6.38
C SER A 9 13.80 27.03 5.58
N ARG A 10 13.86 26.77 4.27
CA ARG A 10 12.71 26.84 3.39
C ARG A 10 11.59 25.98 3.97
N LEU A 11 10.39 26.55 4.07
CA LEU A 11 9.25 25.82 4.61
C LEU A 11 8.98 24.55 3.77
N PRO A 12 8.64 23.42 4.40
CA PRO A 12 8.50 22.15 3.69
C PRO A 12 7.33 22.21 2.71
N ALA A 13 7.60 21.95 1.43
CA ALA A 13 6.61 21.93 0.36
C ALA A 13 6.50 20.53 -0.29
N LEU A 14 5.26 20.12 -0.58
CA LEU A 14 4.94 18.83 -1.19
C LEU A 14 4.41 19.00 -2.61
N GLY A 15 4.89 18.20 -3.55
CA GLY A 15 4.27 18.02 -4.86
C GLY A 15 3.33 16.82 -4.89
N ILE A 16 2.15 16.97 -5.47
CA ILE A 16 1.26 15.86 -5.79
C ILE A 16 0.98 15.89 -7.29
N ASN A 17 1.26 14.81 -8.00
CA ASN A 17 0.92 14.71 -9.42
C ASN A 17 -0.39 13.93 -9.61
N SER A 18 -1.38 14.58 -10.25
CA SER A 18 -2.76 14.15 -10.52
C SER A 18 -3.72 14.21 -9.33
N LEU A 19 -4.83 14.94 -9.48
CA LEU A 19 -6.00 14.92 -8.57
C LEU A 19 -6.95 13.74 -8.88
N GLY A 20 -6.38 12.54 -9.05
CA GLY A 20 -7.16 11.31 -9.10
C GLY A 20 -7.68 10.92 -7.71
N ARG A 21 -8.20 9.68 -7.60
CA ARG A 21 -8.72 9.16 -6.32
C ARG A 21 -7.68 9.20 -5.20
N ILE A 22 -6.51 8.60 -5.41
CA ILE A 22 -5.42 8.58 -4.41
C ILE A 22 -4.79 9.97 -4.25
N GLY A 23 -4.65 10.76 -5.32
CA GLY A 23 -4.08 12.11 -5.25
C GLY A 23 -4.92 13.06 -4.39
N LYS A 24 -6.26 13.01 -4.54
CA LYS A 24 -7.18 13.75 -3.68
C LYS A 24 -7.06 13.34 -2.21
N LEU A 25 -7.05 12.04 -1.94
CA LEU A 25 -6.94 11.53 -0.57
C LEU A 25 -5.56 11.84 0.04
N THR A 26 -4.49 11.84 -0.75
CA THR A 26 -3.14 12.26 -0.34
C THR A 26 -3.12 13.74 0.05
N LEU A 27 -3.80 14.59 -0.74
CA LEU A 27 -4.01 15.98 -0.37
C LEU A 27 -4.75 16.07 0.96
N TRP A 28 -5.88 15.38 1.12
CA TRP A 28 -6.65 15.37 2.38
C TRP A 28 -5.81 14.96 3.59
N HIS A 29 -5.02 13.89 3.46
CA HIS A 29 -4.11 13.43 4.52
C HIS A 29 -3.13 14.53 4.93
N HIS A 30 -2.44 15.17 3.97
CA HIS A 30 -1.44 16.19 4.29
C HIS A 30 -2.04 17.51 4.78
N ILE A 31 -3.26 17.86 4.34
CA ILE A 31 -4.04 18.95 4.90
C ILE A 31 -4.34 18.70 6.38
N GLY A 32 -4.88 17.53 6.73
CA GLY A 32 -5.16 17.18 8.13
C GLY A 32 -3.90 17.11 9.00
N ARG A 33 -2.79 16.63 8.43
CA ARG A 33 -1.51 16.47 9.15
C ARG A 33 -0.76 17.78 9.39
N LYS A 34 -0.92 18.79 8.52
CA LYS A 34 -0.28 20.13 8.60
C LYS A 34 1.25 20.13 8.71
N TYR A 35 1.90 19.05 8.26
CA TYR A 35 3.36 18.94 8.22
C TYR A 35 3.97 19.84 7.13
N PHE A 36 3.53 19.65 5.88
CA PHE A 36 3.88 20.52 4.76
C PHE A 36 3.15 21.85 4.88
N LYS A 37 3.85 22.96 4.66
CA LYS A 37 3.30 24.31 4.78
C LYS A 37 2.81 24.87 3.46
N GLU A 38 3.11 24.19 2.36
CA GLU A 38 2.57 24.47 1.04
C GLU A 38 2.44 23.15 0.26
N ILE A 39 1.37 23.00 -0.52
CA ILE A 39 1.15 21.82 -1.37
C ILE A 39 0.90 22.27 -2.80
N ILE A 40 1.67 21.73 -3.73
CA ILE A 40 1.55 22.02 -5.16
C ILE A 40 0.99 20.79 -5.85
N VAL A 41 -0.14 20.95 -6.50
CA VAL A 41 -0.83 19.85 -7.16
C VAL A 41 -0.78 20.05 -8.67
N ASN A 42 -0.08 19.18 -9.39
CA ASN A 42 -0.11 19.21 -10.85
C ASN A 42 -1.27 18.36 -11.37
N GLN A 43 -2.16 18.97 -12.14
CA GLN A 43 -3.20 18.29 -12.90
C GLN A 43 -2.88 18.21 -14.40
N GLY A 44 -2.06 19.13 -14.92
CA GLY A 44 -1.60 19.13 -16.30
C GLY A 44 -2.68 19.39 -17.37
N ARG A 45 -3.86 19.85 -16.96
CA ARG A 45 -4.92 20.34 -17.84
C ARG A 45 -5.93 21.17 -17.05
N ASP A 46 -6.70 21.99 -17.76
CA ASP A 46 -7.92 22.57 -17.21
C ASP A 46 -8.96 21.49 -16.84
N ILE A 47 -9.72 21.79 -15.78
CA ILE A 47 -10.83 20.97 -15.29
C ILE A 47 -12.08 21.83 -15.22
N GLY A 48 -13.17 21.36 -15.85
CA GLY A 48 -14.51 21.92 -15.68
C GLY A 48 -14.56 23.42 -15.97
N LEU A 49 -15.23 24.17 -15.10
CA LEU A 49 -15.47 25.61 -15.25
C LEU A 49 -14.47 26.48 -14.48
N GLY A 50 -13.33 25.93 -14.03
CA GLY A 50 -12.31 26.66 -13.29
C GLY A 50 -12.08 26.17 -11.86
N MET A 51 -11.55 27.05 -11.01
CA MET A 51 -11.10 26.68 -9.66
C MET A 51 -12.24 26.30 -8.73
N GLU A 52 -13.45 26.84 -8.92
CA GLU A 52 -14.64 26.39 -8.18
C GLU A 52 -14.94 24.91 -8.39
N THR A 53 -14.81 24.41 -9.64
CA THR A 53 -15.01 22.98 -9.93
C THR A 53 -13.94 22.14 -9.23
N ILE A 54 -12.68 22.59 -9.27
CA ILE A 54 -11.56 21.89 -8.64
C ILE A 54 -11.72 21.87 -7.12
N ALA A 55 -12.06 23.00 -6.50
CA ALA A 55 -12.34 23.11 -5.08
C ALA A 55 -13.48 22.16 -4.66
N ARG A 56 -14.57 22.10 -5.45
CA ARG A 56 -15.67 21.19 -5.19
C ARG A 56 -15.29 19.71 -5.29
N LEU A 57 -14.48 19.35 -6.30
CA LEU A 57 -13.98 17.98 -6.47
C LEU A 57 -13.02 17.57 -5.36
N ILE A 58 -12.22 18.51 -4.85
CA ILE A 58 -11.39 18.31 -3.67
C ILE A 58 -12.27 18.15 -2.43
N GLU A 59 -13.29 18.99 -2.24
CA GLU A 59 -14.14 18.97 -1.04
C GLU A 59 -15.01 17.72 -0.94
N ALA A 60 -15.67 17.31 -2.03
CA ALA A 60 -16.71 16.30 -1.99
C ALA A 60 -16.20 14.90 -2.32
N ASP A 61 -16.54 13.92 -1.50
CA ASP A 61 -16.22 12.51 -1.68
C ASP A 61 -17.43 11.61 -1.40
N ALA A 62 -17.74 10.70 -2.32
CA ALA A 62 -18.90 9.81 -2.18
C ALA A 62 -18.69 8.70 -1.12
N THR A 63 -17.46 8.47 -0.69
CA THR A 63 -17.09 7.44 0.31
C THR A 63 -16.84 8.08 1.66
N TYR A 64 -16.07 9.17 1.68
CA TYR A 64 -15.61 9.82 2.91
C TYR A 64 -16.42 11.07 3.28
N GLY A 65 -17.40 11.47 2.46
CA GLY A 65 -18.21 12.65 2.68
C GLY A 65 -17.50 13.93 2.27
N LEU A 66 -17.79 15.04 2.96
CA LEU A 66 -17.13 16.33 2.69
C LEU A 66 -15.86 16.44 3.51
N LEU A 67 -14.78 17.00 2.94
CA LEU A 67 -13.46 17.14 3.57
C LEU A 67 -13.55 17.66 5.01
N HIS A 68 -14.25 18.77 5.24
CA HIS A 68 -14.36 19.36 6.57
C HIS A 68 -15.07 18.44 7.57
N ARG A 69 -16.08 17.68 7.14
CA ARG A 69 -16.79 16.71 7.98
C ARG A 69 -15.95 15.48 8.25
N PHE A 70 -15.16 15.08 7.27
CA PHE A 70 -14.24 13.98 7.39
C PHE A 70 -13.13 14.29 8.41
N LEU A 71 -12.54 15.49 8.35
CA LEU A 71 -11.47 15.90 9.27
C LEU A 71 -11.99 16.23 10.69
N TYR A 72 -13.15 16.89 10.79
CA TYR A 72 -13.57 17.55 12.04
C TYR A 72 -15.00 17.20 12.50
N GLY A 73 -15.64 16.24 11.84
CA GLY A 73 -16.98 15.77 12.18
C GLY A 73 -18.11 16.65 11.65
N ILE A 74 -19.35 16.22 11.91
CA ILE A 74 -20.57 16.77 11.27
C ILE A 74 -20.84 18.26 11.52
N LYS A 75 -20.29 18.81 12.62
CA LYS A 75 -20.47 20.23 13.00
C LYS A 75 -19.46 21.16 12.33
N ALA A 76 -18.48 20.62 11.61
CA ALA A 76 -17.46 21.40 10.93
C ALA A 76 -18.05 22.21 9.78
N ARG A 77 -17.37 23.30 9.43
CA ARG A 77 -17.71 24.18 8.30
C ARG A 77 -16.76 23.97 7.14
N PRO A 78 -17.18 24.25 5.88
CA PRO A 78 -16.29 24.24 4.73
C PRO A 78 -15.01 25.03 4.99
N CYS A 79 -13.87 24.46 4.57
CA CYS A 79 -12.54 24.98 4.87
C CYS A 79 -11.72 25.24 3.62
N ILE A 80 -12.35 25.42 2.44
CA ILE A 80 -11.68 25.75 1.19
C ILE A 80 -12.03 27.18 0.79
N GLN A 81 -11.00 27.98 0.51
CA GLN A 81 -11.14 29.35 0.03
C GLN A 81 -10.24 29.54 -1.19
N ILE A 82 -10.84 29.87 -2.34
CA ILE A 82 -10.08 30.25 -3.53
C ILE A 82 -9.50 31.65 -3.28
N THR A 83 -8.18 31.79 -3.42
CA THR A 83 -7.47 33.05 -3.20
C THR A 83 -6.99 33.68 -4.50
N ASP A 84 -6.81 32.88 -5.55
CA ASP A 84 -6.43 33.35 -6.89
C ASP A 84 -6.88 32.35 -7.96
N GLU A 85 -7.98 32.65 -8.64
CA GLU A 85 -8.56 31.84 -9.72
C GLU A 85 -7.57 31.63 -10.89
N LYS A 86 -6.87 32.70 -11.29
CA LYS A 86 -6.02 32.71 -12.48
C LYS A 86 -4.79 31.85 -12.27
N ASN A 87 -4.13 32.00 -11.12
CA ASN A 87 -2.92 31.27 -10.78
C ASN A 87 -3.18 29.95 -10.04
N GLY A 88 -4.45 29.56 -9.90
CA GLY A 88 -4.85 28.27 -9.33
C GLY A 88 -4.58 28.14 -7.84
N LYS A 89 -4.63 29.23 -7.07
CA LYS A 89 -4.31 29.23 -5.64
C LYS A 89 -5.56 29.18 -4.78
N MET A 90 -5.48 28.40 -3.71
CA MET A 90 -6.50 28.31 -2.66
C MET A 90 -5.85 28.08 -1.30
N LEU A 91 -6.60 28.35 -0.24
CA LEU A 91 -6.32 27.89 1.11
C LEU A 91 -7.26 26.74 1.43
N ILE A 92 -6.70 25.64 1.92
CA ILE A 92 -7.47 24.50 2.44
C ILE A 92 -7.08 24.31 3.90
N ASP A 93 -8.00 24.62 4.81
CA ASP A 93 -7.82 24.50 6.26
C ASP A 93 -6.53 25.20 6.78
N GLY A 94 -6.27 26.38 6.19
CA GLY A 94 -5.10 27.21 6.49
C GLY A 94 -3.81 26.84 5.74
N ILE A 95 -3.81 25.77 4.94
CA ILE A 95 -2.66 25.36 4.12
C ILE A 95 -2.79 25.93 2.70
N PRO A 96 -1.80 26.70 2.22
CA PRO A 96 -1.67 27.09 0.81
C PRO A 96 -1.61 25.89 -0.13
N VAL A 97 -2.49 25.89 -1.13
CA VAL A 97 -2.52 24.90 -2.20
C VAL A 97 -2.53 25.60 -3.56
N THR A 98 -1.58 25.24 -4.42
CA THR A 98 -1.52 25.73 -5.81
C THR A 98 -1.77 24.59 -6.79
N VAL A 99 -2.72 24.76 -7.71
CA VAL A 99 -3.08 23.75 -8.72
C VAL A 99 -2.53 24.16 -10.09
N LEU A 100 -1.58 23.38 -10.60
CA LEU A 100 -0.97 23.57 -11.92
C LEU A 100 -1.79 22.86 -13.00
N ARG A 101 -2.09 23.55 -14.10
CA ARG A 101 -3.06 23.09 -15.12
C ARG A 101 -2.48 22.97 -16.54
N GLU A 102 -1.17 23.07 -16.70
CA GLU A 102 -0.57 23.18 -18.05
C GLU A 102 0.22 21.94 -18.46
N GLN A 103 1.04 21.38 -17.56
CA GLN A 103 2.06 20.40 -17.92
C GLN A 103 1.64 18.96 -17.64
N ARG A 104 1.50 18.17 -18.71
CA ARG A 104 1.24 16.72 -18.60
C ARG A 104 2.50 15.87 -18.48
N ASN A 105 3.57 16.29 -19.14
CA ASN A 105 4.84 15.57 -19.08
C ASN A 105 5.57 15.96 -17.78
N PRO A 106 5.88 15.00 -16.88
CA PRO A 106 6.60 15.25 -15.64
C PRO A 106 7.85 16.10 -15.78
N MET A 107 8.59 15.97 -16.90
CA MET A 107 9.85 16.69 -17.11
C MET A 107 9.69 18.21 -17.20
N ASN A 108 8.49 18.68 -17.57
CA ASN A 108 8.19 20.09 -17.76
C ASN A 108 7.53 20.73 -16.54
N ILE A 109 7.21 19.96 -15.49
CA ILE A 109 6.56 20.50 -14.29
C ILE A 109 7.63 21.22 -13.46
N PRO A 110 7.49 22.52 -13.17
CA PRO A 110 8.59 23.31 -12.61
C PRO A 110 8.64 23.24 -11.07
N TRP A 111 8.80 22.04 -10.51
CA TRP A 111 8.83 21.81 -9.05
C TRP A 111 9.83 22.71 -8.31
N ARG A 112 11.00 22.98 -8.90
CA ARG A 112 12.03 23.86 -8.32
C ARG A 112 11.51 25.27 -8.02
N GLN A 113 10.67 25.82 -8.90
CA GLN A 113 10.12 27.17 -8.75
C GLN A 113 9.24 27.25 -7.49
N TYR A 114 8.52 26.17 -7.18
CA TYR A 114 7.68 26.06 -6.00
C TYR A 114 8.38 25.48 -4.76
N GLY A 115 9.64 25.04 -4.88
CA GLY A 115 10.38 24.50 -3.74
C GLY A 115 9.99 23.12 -3.30
N VAL A 116 9.40 22.36 -4.21
CA VAL A 116 8.98 21.00 -3.95
C VAL A 116 10.21 20.10 -3.94
N ASP A 117 10.57 19.59 -2.76
CA ASP A 117 11.66 18.63 -2.57
C ASP A 117 11.20 17.19 -2.82
N ILE A 118 9.95 16.87 -2.53
CA ILE A 118 9.38 15.53 -2.67
C ILE A 118 8.06 15.57 -3.45
N VAL A 119 7.89 14.63 -4.37
CA VAL A 119 6.68 14.50 -5.19
C VAL A 119 6.01 13.14 -4.94
N VAL A 120 4.70 13.12 -4.75
CA VAL A 120 3.89 11.90 -4.79
C VAL A 120 3.16 11.81 -6.12
N ASP A 121 3.59 10.88 -7.00
CA ASP A 121 2.93 10.62 -8.27
C ASP A 121 1.73 9.67 -8.09
N CYS A 122 0.53 10.25 -8.22
CA CYS A 122 -0.76 9.58 -8.15
C CYS A 122 -1.40 9.42 -9.55
N SER A 123 -0.63 9.61 -10.63
CA SER A 123 -1.14 9.59 -12.00
C SER A 123 -1.53 8.18 -12.46
N GLY A 124 -0.83 7.17 -11.93
CA GLY A 124 -0.92 5.79 -12.39
C GLY A 124 -0.47 5.59 -13.85
N SER A 125 0.23 6.56 -14.45
CA SER A 125 0.71 6.48 -15.83
C SER A 125 2.17 6.06 -15.93
N PHE A 126 3.02 6.57 -15.03
CA PHE A 126 4.48 6.45 -15.11
C PHE A 126 5.03 5.30 -14.25
N LYS A 127 4.59 4.07 -14.52
CA LYS A 127 4.88 2.89 -13.68
C LYS A 127 6.25 2.25 -13.93
N ASP A 128 6.89 2.56 -15.05
CA ASP A 128 8.12 1.91 -15.45
C ASP A 128 9.32 2.83 -15.15
N PRO A 129 10.12 2.55 -14.12
CA PRO A 129 11.21 3.43 -13.69
C PRO A 129 12.42 3.38 -14.64
N THR A 130 12.43 2.48 -15.64
CA THR A 130 13.50 2.42 -16.65
C THR A 130 13.25 3.36 -17.82
N VAL A 131 12.09 4.00 -17.90
CA VAL A 131 11.75 4.90 -19.01
C VAL A 131 12.61 6.17 -18.92
N PRO A 132 13.33 6.56 -20.00
CA PRO A 132 14.14 7.77 -20.03
C PRO A 132 13.37 9.04 -19.71
N VAL A 133 14.07 10.04 -19.17
CA VAL A 133 13.49 11.32 -18.75
C VAL A 133 12.82 12.10 -19.89
N ASP A 134 13.32 11.94 -21.11
CA ASP A 134 12.92 12.63 -22.34
C ASP A 134 11.91 11.84 -23.18
N ASP A 135 11.34 10.75 -22.65
CA ASP A 135 10.30 10.00 -23.36
C ASP A 135 9.10 10.91 -23.67
N LYS A 136 8.67 10.91 -24.93
CA LYS A 136 7.56 11.75 -25.42
C LYS A 136 6.23 11.50 -24.69
N LYS A 137 6.03 10.30 -24.15
CA LYS A 137 4.83 9.93 -23.37
C LYS A 137 4.97 10.26 -21.88
N GLY A 138 6.14 10.74 -21.45
CA GLY A 138 6.48 11.10 -20.09
C GLY A 138 7.07 9.93 -19.29
N SER A 139 7.89 10.28 -18.29
CA SER A 139 8.54 9.36 -17.37
C SER A 139 8.45 9.89 -15.94
N ILE A 140 8.42 8.98 -14.96
CA ILE A 140 8.45 9.35 -13.54
C ILE A 140 9.73 10.12 -13.19
N ARG A 141 10.83 9.82 -13.90
CA ARG A 141 12.11 10.53 -13.79
C ARG A 141 12.01 12.01 -14.15
N GLY A 142 11.01 12.39 -14.95
CA GLY A 142 10.78 13.79 -15.29
C GLY A 142 10.53 14.68 -14.08
N HIS A 143 9.94 14.17 -13.00
CA HIS A 143 9.79 14.95 -11.77
C HIS A 143 11.13 15.34 -11.13
N LEU A 144 12.16 14.49 -11.24
CA LEU A 144 13.51 14.81 -10.79
C LEU A 144 14.11 15.95 -11.64
N ASN A 145 13.90 15.92 -12.96
CA ASN A 145 14.28 17.01 -13.87
C ASN A 145 13.58 18.33 -13.51
N GLY A 146 12.30 18.26 -13.16
CA GLY A 146 11.50 19.39 -12.69
C GLY A 146 12.00 20.03 -11.40
N GLY A 147 12.87 19.35 -10.65
CA GLY A 147 13.54 19.86 -9.45
C GLY A 147 13.24 19.12 -8.16
N ALA A 148 12.41 18.07 -8.18
CA ALA A 148 12.21 17.22 -7.01
C ALA A 148 13.49 16.42 -6.69
N LYS A 149 13.79 16.23 -5.41
CA LYS A 149 14.92 15.41 -4.94
C LYS A 149 14.54 13.92 -4.90
N ALA A 150 13.29 13.60 -4.53
CA ALA A 150 12.77 12.24 -4.55
C ALA A 150 11.31 12.20 -5.03
N VAL A 151 10.91 11.04 -5.58
CA VAL A 151 9.56 10.80 -6.09
C VAL A 151 9.00 9.51 -5.52
N ILE A 152 7.84 9.58 -4.88
CA ILE A 152 7.06 8.42 -4.44
C ILE A 152 6.00 8.11 -5.50
N HIS A 153 6.01 6.91 -6.06
CA HIS A 153 4.94 6.40 -6.90
C HIS A 153 3.87 5.71 -6.05
N SER A 154 2.61 6.10 -6.23
CA SER A 154 1.47 5.52 -5.50
C SER A 154 1.01 4.14 -6.06
N ALA A 155 1.95 3.34 -6.57
CA ALA A 155 1.71 2.00 -7.07
C ALA A 155 3.04 1.22 -7.19
N PRO A 156 3.00 -0.12 -7.32
CA PRO A 156 4.19 -0.90 -7.63
C PRO A 156 4.76 -0.53 -9.00
N PHE A 157 6.08 -0.43 -9.09
CA PHE A 157 6.77 -0.31 -10.37
C PHE A 157 6.52 -1.54 -11.26
N LYS A 158 6.48 -1.31 -12.57
CA LYS A 158 6.25 -2.33 -13.60
C LYS A 158 7.20 -2.12 -14.76
N ILE A 159 8.30 -2.86 -14.76
CA ILE A 159 9.27 -2.88 -15.85
C ILE A 159 8.68 -3.69 -17.02
N LYS A 160 8.46 -3.04 -18.16
CA LYS A 160 7.87 -3.69 -19.34
C LYS A 160 8.84 -4.65 -20.01
N ASN A 161 10.10 -4.24 -20.12
CA ASN A 161 11.15 -5.08 -20.68
C ASN A 161 11.78 -5.94 -19.59
N LYS A 162 11.40 -7.22 -19.53
CA LYS A 162 11.91 -8.17 -18.51
C LYS A 162 13.42 -8.43 -18.58
N ALA A 163 14.10 -8.03 -19.66
CA ALA A 163 15.56 -8.10 -19.75
C ALA A 163 16.26 -6.98 -18.99
N LEU A 164 15.55 -5.90 -18.63
CA LEU A 164 16.12 -4.79 -17.86
C LEU A 164 16.02 -5.08 -16.36
N ALA A 165 17.11 -4.80 -15.66
CA ALA A 165 17.11 -4.80 -14.21
C ALA A 165 16.37 -3.57 -13.66
N THR A 166 15.95 -3.69 -12.40
CA THR A 166 15.43 -2.56 -11.63
C THR A 166 16.58 -1.56 -11.40
N PRO A 167 16.43 -0.27 -11.77
CA PRO A 167 17.50 0.70 -11.58
C PRO A 167 17.92 0.82 -10.12
N GLU A 168 19.22 1.01 -9.87
CA GLU A 168 19.76 1.01 -8.50
C GLU A 168 19.26 2.16 -7.62
N ASP A 169 18.82 3.25 -8.23
CA ASP A 169 18.24 4.42 -7.56
C ASP A 169 16.75 4.25 -7.23
N THR A 170 16.21 3.04 -7.43
CA THR A 170 14.80 2.72 -7.16
C THR A 170 14.66 1.74 -6.00
N THR A 171 13.59 1.89 -5.22
CA THR A 171 13.28 0.98 -4.10
C THR A 171 11.78 0.86 -3.86
N THR A 172 11.33 -0.24 -3.25
CA THR A 172 9.95 -0.41 -2.78
C THR A 172 9.94 -0.33 -1.25
N LEU A 173 9.19 0.62 -0.70
CA LEU A 173 9.13 0.88 0.74
C LEU A 173 7.69 0.88 1.24
N ILE A 174 7.49 0.26 2.40
CA ILE A 174 6.24 0.28 3.16
C ILE A 174 6.55 0.84 4.55
N TYR A 175 5.86 1.92 4.90
CA TYR A 175 5.96 2.52 6.23
C TYR A 175 5.57 1.51 7.32
N GLY A 176 6.36 1.46 8.39
CA GLY A 176 6.21 0.46 9.46
C GLY A 176 6.83 -0.92 9.19
N ILE A 177 7.29 -1.21 7.97
CA ILE A 177 7.87 -2.52 7.60
C ILE A 177 9.35 -2.39 7.26
N ASN A 178 9.68 -1.71 6.15
CA ASN A 178 11.06 -1.58 5.66
C ASN A 178 11.45 -0.14 5.30
N HIS A 179 10.61 0.85 5.62
CA HIS A 179 10.87 2.27 5.36
C HIS A 179 12.24 2.79 5.86
N THR A 180 12.80 2.20 6.91
CA THR A 180 14.14 2.55 7.43
C THR A 180 15.29 2.16 6.50
N ALA A 181 15.03 1.35 5.47
CA ALA A 181 15.99 1.04 4.41
C ALA A 181 16.12 2.18 3.37
N PHE A 182 15.42 3.30 3.54
CA PHE A 182 15.59 4.47 2.68
C PHE A 182 16.99 5.07 2.84
N ASP A 183 17.71 5.20 1.72
CA ASP A 183 19.01 5.87 1.65
C ASP A 183 18.85 7.13 0.79
N PRO A 184 18.91 8.34 1.36
CA PRO A 184 18.72 9.60 0.62
C PRO A 184 19.81 9.87 -0.43
N LYS A 185 20.97 9.22 -0.32
CA LYS A 185 22.07 9.38 -1.30
C LYS A 185 21.87 8.52 -2.54
N LYS A 186 21.03 7.49 -2.44
CA LYS A 186 20.84 6.47 -3.48
C LYS A 186 19.41 6.45 -4.02
N HIS A 187 18.42 6.42 -3.14
CA HIS A 187 17.03 6.17 -3.51
C HIS A 187 16.33 7.47 -3.93
N LEU A 188 16.11 7.62 -5.25
CA LEU A 188 15.44 8.78 -5.84
C LEU A 188 14.00 8.48 -6.23
N LEU A 189 13.71 7.22 -6.60
CA LEU A 189 12.39 6.77 -7.02
C LEU A 189 11.89 5.65 -6.10
N ILE A 190 10.78 5.92 -5.42
CA ILE A 190 10.26 5.03 -4.37
C ILE A 190 8.89 4.53 -4.80
N SER A 191 8.71 3.22 -4.85
CA SER A 191 7.40 2.59 -4.97
C SER A 191 6.79 2.48 -3.57
N ALA A 192 5.62 3.09 -3.34
CA ALA A 192 4.84 2.89 -2.11
C ALA A 192 4.02 1.58 -2.13
N ALA A 193 4.50 0.58 -2.89
CA ALA A 193 3.84 -0.71 -3.08
C ALA A 193 2.34 -0.56 -3.47
N SER A 194 1.51 -1.49 -3.02
CA SER A 194 0.04 -1.45 -3.19
C SER A 194 -0.68 -1.51 -1.85
N CYS A 195 -1.97 -1.15 -1.84
CA CYS A 195 -2.86 -1.27 -0.68
C CYS A 195 -2.84 -2.69 -0.09
N THR A 196 -3.02 -3.73 -0.92
CA THR A 196 -3.00 -5.12 -0.45
C THR A 196 -1.62 -5.54 0.08
N THR A 197 -0.52 -5.13 -0.57
CA THR A 197 0.84 -5.46 -0.07
C THR A 197 1.10 -4.79 1.28
N THR A 198 0.61 -3.56 1.45
CA THR A 198 0.71 -2.80 2.71
C THR A 198 -0.04 -3.51 3.83
N GLY A 199 -1.30 -3.87 3.62
CA GLY A 199 -2.08 -4.62 4.62
C GLY A 199 -1.45 -5.99 4.92
N LEU A 200 -1.08 -6.75 3.87
CA LEU A 200 -0.50 -8.09 4.02
C LEU A 200 0.85 -8.07 4.76
N ALA A 201 1.72 -7.10 4.48
CA ALA A 201 3.01 -6.99 5.16
C ALA A 201 2.82 -6.79 6.67
N HIS A 202 1.83 -5.98 7.07
CA HIS A 202 1.48 -5.77 8.47
C HIS A 202 0.74 -6.96 9.11
N MET A 203 0.15 -7.87 8.33
CA MET A 203 -0.38 -9.15 8.83
C MET A 203 0.70 -10.19 9.04
N VAL A 204 1.67 -10.26 8.14
CA VAL A 204 2.70 -11.32 8.12
C VAL A 204 3.83 -10.99 9.09
N LYS A 205 4.23 -9.73 9.21
CA LYS A 205 5.36 -9.32 10.06
C LYS A 205 5.22 -9.76 11.53
N PRO A 206 4.07 -9.57 12.21
CA PRO A 206 3.88 -10.09 13.57
C PRO A 206 4.05 -11.61 13.71
N LEU A 207 3.69 -12.38 12.68
CA LEU A 207 3.88 -13.83 12.68
C LEU A 207 5.36 -14.19 12.54
N LEU A 208 6.08 -13.50 11.66
CA LEU A 208 7.51 -13.73 11.43
C LEU A 208 8.36 -13.33 12.63
N ASP A 209 7.97 -12.27 13.35
CA ASP A 209 8.67 -11.78 14.53
C ASP A 209 8.38 -12.60 15.80
N ASN A 210 7.39 -13.50 15.76
CA ASN A 210 7.05 -14.37 16.87
C ASN A 210 7.69 -15.75 16.70
N GLU A 211 8.36 -16.23 17.75
CA GLU A 211 9.13 -17.48 17.72
C GLU A 211 8.28 -18.71 17.35
N GLU A 212 7.05 -18.83 17.84
CA GLU A 212 6.18 -19.98 17.56
C GLU A 212 5.69 -20.01 16.10
N THR A 213 5.60 -18.85 15.45
CA THR A 213 5.05 -18.69 14.10
C THR A 213 6.08 -18.24 13.04
N SER A 214 7.34 -18.02 13.42
CA SER A 214 8.38 -17.48 12.55
C SER A 214 8.69 -18.38 11.35
N THR A 215 8.41 -19.69 11.49
CA THR A 215 8.54 -20.68 10.41
C THR A 215 7.17 -20.99 9.81
N ILE A 216 6.79 -20.21 8.80
CA ILE A 216 5.62 -20.49 7.96
C ILE A 216 6.02 -21.51 6.90
N LEU A 217 5.38 -22.69 6.90
CA LEU A 217 5.64 -23.75 5.93
C LEU A 217 5.07 -23.39 4.55
N THR A 218 3.80 -22.95 4.52
CA THR A 218 3.09 -22.54 3.32
C THR A 218 2.11 -21.43 3.65
N ALA A 219 1.81 -20.59 2.67
CA ALA A 219 0.80 -19.54 2.81
C ALA A 219 0.00 -19.36 1.52
N SER A 220 -1.28 -19.05 1.66
CA SER A 220 -2.11 -18.58 0.57
C SER A 220 -2.98 -17.45 1.02
N MET A 221 -3.26 -16.48 0.14
CA MET A 221 -4.18 -15.42 0.45
C MET A 221 -5.18 -15.16 -0.66
N SER A 222 -6.38 -14.76 -0.28
CA SER A 222 -7.34 -14.14 -1.16
C SER A 222 -7.70 -12.78 -0.61
N THR A 223 -7.65 -11.75 -1.45
CA THR A 223 -8.21 -10.46 -1.07
C THR A 223 -9.60 -10.28 -1.65
N ILE A 224 -10.59 -10.14 -0.76
CA ILE A 224 -11.93 -9.68 -1.11
C ILE A 224 -11.86 -8.17 -1.15
N HIS A 225 -11.85 -7.61 -2.34
CA HIS A 225 -11.41 -6.25 -2.56
C HIS A 225 -12.53 -5.40 -3.14
N ALA A 226 -12.72 -4.20 -2.58
CA ALA A 226 -13.57 -3.17 -3.15
C ALA A 226 -13.21 -2.88 -4.62
N VAL A 227 -14.18 -2.37 -5.37
CA VAL A 227 -13.94 -1.99 -6.77
C VAL A 227 -13.02 -0.77 -6.85
N THR A 228 -12.40 -0.58 -8.01
CA THR A 228 -11.53 0.58 -8.28
C THR A 228 -11.87 1.16 -9.65
N ASN A 229 -11.27 2.30 -9.99
CA ASN A 229 -11.44 2.92 -11.30
C ASN A 229 -10.90 2.09 -12.48
N THR A 230 -10.24 0.95 -12.23
CA THR A 230 -9.73 0.09 -13.31
C THR A 230 -10.78 -0.88 -13.86
N GLN A 231 -11.85 -1.14 -13.11
CA GLN A 231 -12.99 -1.92 -13.57
C GLN A 231 -14.04 -1.03 -14.26
N SER A 232 -14.96 -1.63 -15.00
CA SER A 232 -15.98 -0.90 -15.76
C SER A 232 -17.32 -0.81 -15.01
N VAL A 233 -17.98 0.34 -15.09
CA VAL A 233 -19.35 0.50 -14.57
C VAL A 233 -20.32 -0.44 -15.31
N LEU A 234 -20.22 -0.45 -16.64
CA LEU A 234 -20.97 -1.35 -17.53
C LEU A 234 -20.00 -2.13 -18.42
N ASP A 235 -20.51 -3.18 -19.06
CA ASP A 235 -19.73 -3.99 -20.00
C ASP A 235 -19.11 -3.11 -21.10
N LYS A 236 -17.80 -3.28 -21.35
CA LYS A 236 -17.07 -2.60 -22.43
C LYS A 236 -16.20 -3.56 -23.23
N LEU A 237 -15.79 -3.14 -24.42
CA LEU A 237 -14.84 -3.92 -25.22
C LEU A 237 -13.44 -3.88 -24.59
N PRO A 238 -12.72 -5.03 -24.54
CA PRO A 238 -11.33 -5.06 -24.12
C PRO A 238 -10.44 -4.30 -25.12
N LYS A 239 -9.28 -3.84 -24.62
CA LYS A 239 -8.24 -3.29 -25.50
C LYS A 239 -7.58 -4.43 -26.28
N ALA A 240 -7.03 -4.12 -27.45
CA ALA A 240 -6.23 -5.08 -28.22
C ALA A 240 -5.10 -5.67 -27.35
N GLY A 241 -4.99 -6.99 -27.33
CA GLY A 241 -3.98 -7.73 -26.54
C GLY A 241 -4.32 -7.95 -25.06
N GLU A 242 -5.48 -7.51 -24.58
CA GLU A 242 -5.92 -7.79 -23.21
C GLU A 242 -6.24 -9.28 -23.03
N LYS A 243 -5.54 -9.95 -22.09
CA LYS A 243 -5.73 -11.39 -21.83
C LYS A 243 -6.83 -11.67 -20.79
N ASP A 244 -6.99 -10.79 -19.81
CA ASP A 244 -8.00 -10.94 -18.75
C ASP A 244 -9.18 -9.99 -19.02
N ILE A 245 -10.20 -10.50 -19.71
CA ILE A 245 -11.38 -9.70 -20.09
C ILE A 245 -12.37 -9.51 -18.93
N ARG A 246 -12.18 -10.15 -17.77
CA ARG A 246 -13.19 -10.09 -16.70
C ARG A 246 -13.39 -8.67 -16.17
N LYS A 247 -12.35 -7.84 -16.17
CA LYS A 247 -12.40 -6.42 -15.77
C LYS A 247 -13.19 -5.53 -16.72
N THR A 248 -13.55 -6.04 -17.91
CA THR A 248 -14.39 -5.30 -18.84
C THR A 248 -15.87 -5.45 -18.55
N ARG A 249 -16.27 -6.42 -17.70
CA ARG A 249 -17.63 -6.63 -17.24
C ARG A 249 -18.05 -5.63 -16.15
N SER A 250 -19.34 -5.37 -16.06
CA SER A 250 -19.98 -4.48 -15.07
C SER A 250 -19.60 -4.85 -13.64
N ILE A 251 -19.15 -3.87 -12.86
CA ILE A 251 -18.86 -4.04 -11.43
C ILE A 251 -20.07 -4.12 -10.53
N LEU A 252 -21.24 -3.62 -10.96
CA LEU A 252 -22.38 -3.42 -10.06
C LEU A 252 -23.06 -4.74 -9.67
N ASN A 253 -22.83 -5.81 -10.43
CA ASN A 253 -23.55 -7.06 -10.32
C ASN A 253 -22.65 -8.29 -10.52
N ASN A 254 -21.32 -8.14 -10.41
CA ASN A 254 -20.38 -9.25 -10.59
C ASN A 254 -19.38 -9.35 -9.45
N ILE A 255 -18.98 -10.60 -9.17
CA ILE A 255 -17.79 -10.93 -8.42
C ILE A 255 -16.68 -11.22 -9.45
N ILE A 256 -15.62 -10.42 -9.47
CA ILE A 256 -14.60 -10.46 -10.53
C ILE A 256 -13.29 -11.02 -9.99
N LEU A 257 -12.91 -12.21 -10.45
CA LEU A 257 -11.63 -12.86 -10.18
C LEU A 257 -10.50 -12.18 -10.96
N THR A 258 -9.38 -11.89 -10.31
CA THR A 258 -8.18 -11.38 -10.98
C THR A 258 -6.91 -11.76 -10.21
N SER A 259 -5.78 -11.77 -10.90
CA SER A 259 -4.49 -12.01 -10.27
C SER A 259 -4.04 -10.80 -9.44
N THR A 260 -3.24 -11.06 -8.41
CA THR A 260 -2.59 -10.03 -7.61
C THR A 260 -1.08 -10.24 -7.57
N GLY A 261 -0.34 -9.14 -7.59
CA GLY A 261 1.11 -9.15 -7.41
C GLY A 261 1.55 -9.05 -5.95
N ALA A 262 0.62 -9.00 -4.99
CA ALA A 262 0.92 -8.66 -3.60
C ALA A 262 1.87 -9.66 -2.93
N ALA A 263 1.72 -10.97 -3.17
CA ALA A 263 2.64 -11.98 -2.62
C ALA A 263 4.06 -11.82 -3.16
N LYS A 264 4.20 -11.53 -4.47
CA LYS A 264 5.51 -11.26 -5.08
C LYS A 264 6.14 -9.98 -4.54
N ALA A 265 5.34 -8.91 -4.42
CA ALA A 265 5.80 -7.64 -3.86
C ALA A 265 6.16 -7.76 -2.38
N LEU A 266 5.45 -8.60 -1.62
CA LEU A 266 5.76 -8.89 -0.22
C LEU A 266 7.19 -9.42 -0.06
N ALA A 267 7.63 -10.30 -0.97
CA ALA A 267 8.99 -10.84 -0.97
C ALA A 267 10.08 -9.79 -1.26
N GLU A 268 9.74 -8.63 -1.84
CA GLU A 268 10.67 -7.51 -2.03
C GLU A 268 10.87 -6.72 -0.73
N VAL A 269 9.85 -6.65 0.12
CA VAL A 269 9.86 -5.85 1.37
C VAL A 269 10.11 -6.67 2.63
N ILE A 270 9.81 -7.98 2.60
CA ILE A 270 10.08 -8.96 3.65
C ILE A 270 10.76 -10.17 2.99
N PRO A 271 12.10 -10.16 2.84
CA PRO A 271 12.83 -11.18 2.09
C PRO A 271 12.64 -12.62 2.58
N GLU A 272 12.35 -12.81 3.87
CA GLU A 272 12.07 -14.09 4.51
C GLU A 272 10.91 -14.84 3.82
N VAL A 273 9.97 -14.09 3.22
CA VAL A 273 8.82 -14.65 2.51
C VAL A 273 9.21 -15.38 1.23
N LYS A 274 10.39 -15.13 0.65
CA LYS A 274 10.86 -15.84 -0.56
C LYS A 274 10.96 -17.35 -0.38
N ASN A 275 11.16 -17.81 0.86
CA ASN A 275 11.30 -19.21 1.20
C ASN A 275 9.95 -19.88 1.53
N ILE A 276 8.85 -19.11 1.51
CA ILE A 276 7.50 -19.61 1.76
C ILE A 276 6.83 -19.86 0.41
N GLY A 277 6.25 -21.03 0.23
CA GLY A 277 5.32 -21.27 -0.88
C GLY A 277 4.08 -20.39 -0.72
N PHE A 278 4.14 -19.16 -1.26
CA PHE A 278 3.12 -18.12 -1.08
C PHE A 278 2.30 -17.91 -2.36
N MET A 279 1.00 -18.18 -2.31
CA MET A 279 0.05 -17.88 -3.40
C MET A 279 -0.90 -16.74 -3.03
N GLY A 280 -1.37 -15.98 -4.03
CA GLY A 280 -2.25 -14.84 -3.79
C GLY A 280 -3.18 -14.54 -4.96
N ASP A 281 -4.46 -14.36 -4.66
CA ASP A 281 -5.50 -14.01 -5.63
C ASP A 281 -6.35 -12.81 -5.17
N SER A 282 -7.07 -12.17 -6.09
CA SER A 282 -7.97 -11.06 -5.80
C SER A 282 -9.37 -11.33 -6.34
N ILE A 283 -10.36 -11.08 -5.49
CA ILE A 283 -11.79 -11.21 -5.77
C ILE A 283 -12.41 -9.84 -5.59
N ARG A 284 -12.88 -9.21 -6.67
CA ARG A 284 -13.52 -7.89 -6.61
C ARG A 284 -14.99 -8.04 -6.33
N VAL A 285 -15.50 -7.27 -5.37
CA VAL A 285 -16.91 -7.26 -4.97
C VAL A 285 -17.50 -5.86 -5.06
N PRO A 286 -18.83 -5.68 -5.23
CA PRO A 286 -19.49 -4.38 -5.42
C PRO A 286 -19.54 -3.49 -4.15
N THR A 287 -18.40 -3.22 -3.54
CA THR A 287 -18.23 -2.28 -2.42
C THR A 287 -17.35 -1.10 -2.84
N ASN A 288 -17.58 0.08 -2.24
CA ASN A 288 -16.94 1.34 -2.62
C ASN A 288 -15.51 1.48 -2.08
N THR A 289 -15.27 1.09 -0.83
CA THR A 289 -13.95 0.97 -0.21
C THR A 289 -14.01 -0.12 0.87
N LEU A 290 -12.90 -0.27 1.58
CA LEU A 290 -12.59 -1.32 2.53
C LEU A 290 -12.54 -2.71 1.89
N SER A 291 -11.44 -3.38 2.15
CA SER A 291 -11.12 -4.69 1.60
C SER A 291 -10.67 -5.61 2.73
N LEU A 292 -10.74 -6.90 2.46
CA LEU A 292 -10.40 -7.96 3.40
C LEU A 292 -9.30 -8.82 2.80
N ILE A 293 -8.28 -9.15 3.59
CA ILE A 293 -7.31 -10.20 3.30
C ILE A 293 -7.72 -11.42 4.12
N VAL A 294 -7.89 -12.54 3.44
CA VAL A 294 -8.02 -13.86 4.07
C VAL A 294 -6.69 -14.57 3.86
N LEU A 295 -5.87 -14.63 4.91
CA LEU A 295 -4.57 -15.28 4.92
C LEU A 295 -4.72 -16.69 5.52
N ASN A 296 -4.37 -17.70 4.76
CA ASN A 296 -4.19 -19.05 5.27
C ASN A 296 -2.69 -19.30 5.42
N ALA A 297 -2.24 -19.73 6.59
CA ALA A 297 -0.85 -20.01 6.89
C ALA A 297 -0.72 -21.34 7.61
N THR A 298 0.28 -22.14 7.24
CA THR A 298 0.55 -23.42 7.88
C THR A 298 1.85 -23.35 8.65
N PHE A 299 1.83 -23.78 9.91
CA PHE A 299 2.97 -23.81 10.82
C PHE A 299 3.26 -25.25 11.23
N GLN A 300 4.52 -25.60 11.45
CA GLN A 300 4.86 -26.86 12.09
C GLN A 300 4.58 -26.74 13.60
N ALA A 301 3.85 -27.70 14.16
CA ALA A 301 3.67 -27.72 15.61
C ALA A 301 5.00 -28.09 16.27
N ARG A 302 5.38 -27.35 17.32
CA ARG A 302 6.58 -27.64 18.11
C ARG A 302 6.32 -28.80 19.05
N ASN A 303 7.32 -29.65 19.24
CA ASN A 303 7.27 -30.69 20.26
C ASN A 303 7.39 -30.03 21.64
N ASN A 304 6.53 -30.42 22.57
CA ASN A 304 6.59 -30.04 23.97
C ASN A 304 6.47 -31.33 24.79
N ASP A 305 7.15 -31.41 25.94
CA ASP A 305 7.26 -32.63 26.76
C ASP A 305 5.92 -33.16 27.33
N LYS A 306 4.79 -32.52 27.02
CA LYS A 306 3.44 -33.02 27.28
C LYS A 306 2.91 -33.63 25.99
N ALA A 307 2.58 -34.93 26.02
CA ALA A 307 2.16 -35.78 24.90
C ALA A 307 0.98 -35.30 24.00
N ALA A 308 0.45 -34.09 24.21
CA ALA A 308 -0.41 -33.39 23.28
C ALA A 308 0.40 -32.23 22.68
N ALA A 309 0.60 -32.24 21.36
CA ALA A 309 1.23 -31.12 20.65
C ALA A 309 0.67 -29.81 21.18
N ALA A 310 1.44 -29.05 21.98
CA ALA A 310 1.07 -27.71 22.41
C ALA A 310 1.19 -26.79 21.21
N GLY A 311 0.23 -26.94 20.32
CA GLY A 311 0.14 -26.20 19.08
C GLY A 311 -0.25 -24.76 19.39
N LEU A 312 0.26 -23.87 18.55
CA LEU A 312 -0.42 -22.63 18.21
C LEU A 312 -1.94 -22.90 18.11
N ASP A 313 -2.72 -22.28 18.97
CA ASP A 313 -4.18 -22.29 18.88
C ASP A 313 -4.69 -20.89 18.52
N THR A 314 -6.00 -20.76 18.37
CA THR A 314 -6.63 -19.48 17.98
C THR A 314 -6.40 -18.40 19.03
N LYS A 315 -6.34 -18.78 20.32
CA LYS A 315 -6.08 -17.83 21.40
C LYS A 315 -4.65 -17.29 21.31
N LYS A 316 -3.65 -18.16 21.18
CA LYS A 316 -2.24 -17.77 21.00
C LYS A 316 -2.04 -16.93 19.75
N LEU A 317 -2.67 -17.31 18.64
CA LEU A 317 -2.63 -16.55 17.39
C LEU A 317 -3.19 -15.13 17.59
N ASN A 318 -4.32 -15.01 18.27
CA ASN A 318 -4.89 -13.71 18.62
C ASN A 318 -4.03 -12.94 19.62
N ASP A 319 -3.39 -13.60 20.58
CA ASP A 319 -2.46 -12.98 21.55
C ASP A 319 -1.23 -12.37 20.83
N ILE A 320 -0.72 -13.00 19.76
CA ILE A 320 0.34 -12.44 18.90
C ILE A 320 -0.11 -11.12 18.27
N TYR A 321 -1.29 -11.10 17.66
CA TYR A 321 -1.82 -9.89 17.01
C TYR A 321 -2.23 -8.81 18.01
N ALA A 322 -2.80 -9.19 19.15
CA ALA A 322 -3.12 -8.26 20.23
C ALA A 322 -1.86 -7.63 20.82
N LYS A 323 -0.75 -8.38 20.92
CA LYS A 323 0.55 -7.82 21.28
C LYS A 323 1.06 -6.85 20.22
N ALA A 324 1.08 -7.26 18.95
CA ALA A 324 1.51 -6.40 17.86
C ALA A 324 0.72 -5.09 17.80
N ALA A 325 -0.59 -5.13 18.08
CA ALA A 325 -1.44 -3.94 18.11
C ALA A 325 -1.16 -2.99 19.30
N ARG A 326 -0.61 -3.49 20.41
CA ARG A 326 -0.13 -2.64 21.51
C ARG A 326 1.19 -1.95 21.17
N ASP A 327 2.07 -2.67 20.48
CA ASP A 327 3.44 -2.22 20.21
C ASP A 327 3.52 -1.36 18.93
N ASN A 328 2.59 -1.53 18.00
CA ASN A 328 2.56 -0.84 16.71
C ASN A 328 1.15 -0.35 16.37
N PRO A 329 0.89 0.98 16.35
CA PRO A 329 -0.44 1.52 16.06
C PRO A 329 -0.91 1.25 14.63
N LEU A 330 -0.02 0.84 13.72
CA LEU A 330 -0.38 0.47 12.35
C LEU A 330 -1.10 -0.88 12.26
N VAL A 331 -0.98 -1.73 13.28
CA VAL A 331 -1.74 -2.96 13.41
C VAL A 331 -2.80 -2.73 14.46
N ARG A 332 -4.07 -2.98 14.13
CA ARG A 332 -5.14 -3.02 15.13
C ARG A 332 -5.67 -4.43 15.28
N PHE A 333 -6.19 -4.73 16.44
CA PHE A 333 -6.81 -6.01 16.76
C PHE A 333 -8.18 -5.75 17.37
N THR A 334 -9.19 -6.49 16.91
CA THR A 334 -10.58 -6.35 17.38
C THR A 334 -11.23 -7.71 17.59
N MET A 335 -12.14 -7.77 18.55
CA MET A 335 -13.02 -8.91 18.84
C MET A 335 -14.49 -8.56 18.59
N GLN A 336 -14.76 -7.43 17.94
CA GLN A 336 -16.10 -6.97 17.56
C GLN A 336 -16.54 -7.64 16.25
N GLN A 337 -17.84 -7.80 16.05
CA GLN A 337 -18.40 -8.35 14.80
C GLN A 337 -18.47 -7.27 13.71
N ASN A 338 -17.32 -6.90 13.13
CA ASN A 338 -17.28 -5.81 12.14
C ASN A 338 -17.75 -6.26 10.76
N VAL A 339 -18.38 -5.33 10.04
CA VAL A 339 -18.55 -5.38 8.59
C VAL A 339 -17.74 -4.27 7.92
N SER A 340 -17.72 -4.29 6.58
CA SER A 340 -16.80 -3.41 5.83
C SER A 340 -17.04 -1.92 6.00
N THR A 341 -18.24 -1.50 6.38
CA THR A 341 -18.56 -0.08 6.57
C THR A 341 -18.08 0.47 7.90
N ASP A 342 -17.91 -0.39 8.91
CA ASP A 342 -17.62 0.03 10.28
C ASP A 342 -16.18 0.55 10.43
N LEU A 343 -15.32 0.18 9.49
CA LEU A 343 -13.87 0.44 9.55
C LEU A 343 -13.40 1.44 8.47
N ILE A 344 -14.32 2.07 7.74
CA ILE A 344 -13.97 3.04 6.69
C ILE A 344 -13.25 4.24 7.31
N GLY A 345 -12.07 4.58 6.76
CA GLY A 345 -11.27 5.71 7.23
C GLY A 345 -10.52 5.47 8.54
N GLU A 346 -10.64 4.31 9.17
CA GLU A 346 -9.87 3.95 10.37
C GLU A 346 -8.38 3.96 10.06
N ASP A 347 -7.60 4.69 10.85
CA ASP A 347 -6.17 4.84 10.62
C ASP A 347 -5.40 3.61 11.12
N ALA A 348 -5.22 2.63 10.24
CA ALA A 348 -4.44 1.43 10.47
C ALA A 348 -3.95 0.86 9.13
N ALA A 349 -2.75 0.28 9.09
CA ALA A 349 -2.33 -0.50 7.92
C ALA A 349 -3.22 -1.73 7.74
N VAL A 350 -3.56 -2.39 8.84
CA VAL A 350 -4.48 -3.53 8.89
C VAL A 350 -5.18 -3.62 10.24
N ILE A 351 -6.43 -4.08 10.22
CA ILE A 351 -7.24 -4.37 11.40
C ILE A 351 -7.55 -5.86 11.41
N ILE A 352 -6.98 -6.59 12.36
CA ILE A 352 -7.12 -8.04 12.52
C ILE A 352 -8.46 -8.36 13.19
N GLU A 353 -9.29 -9.15 12.49
CA GLU A 353 -10.58 -9.63 12.96
C GLU A 353 -10.40 -10.90 13.81
N GLY A 354 -10.04 -10.69 15.07
CA GLY A 354 -9.70 -11.75 16.02
C GLY A 354 -10.86 -12.70 16.31
N GLN A 355 -12.10 -12.21 16.23
CA GLN A 355 -13.28 -13.03 16.51
C GLN A 355 -13.48 -14.16 15.50
N PHE A 356 -13.03 -13.97 14.25
CA PHE A 356 -13.26 -14.93 13.16
C PHE A 356 -12.01 -15.74 12.78
N ASN A 357 -10.84 -15.35 13.30
CA ASN A 357 -9.62 -16.14 13.18
C ASN A 357 -9.85 -17.55 13.74
N HIS A 358 -9.25 -18.55 13.11
CA HIS A 358 -9.31 -19.92 13.62
C HIS A 358 -8.11 -20.74 13.18
N THR A 359 -7.81 -21.76 13.97
CA THR A 359 -6.71 -22.70 13.78
C THR A 359 -7.23 -24.12 13.78
N ARG A 360 -6.61 -24.99 12.99
CA ARG A 360 -6.86 -26.43 13.01
C ARG A 360 -5.55 -27.18 13.00
N THR A 361 -5.36 -28.05 13.99
CA THR A 361 -4.23 -28.97 14.04
C THR A 361 -4.55 -30.23 13.24
N ALA A 362 -3.60 -30.69 12.44
CA ALA A 362 -3.68 -31.95 11.72
C ALA A 362 -2.29 -32.60 11.65
N PHE A 363 -2.26 -33.90 11.40
CA PHE A 363 -1.01 -34.61 11.08
C PHE A 363 -0.95 -34.81 9.57
N ILE A 364 0.13 -34.34 8.95
CA ILE A 364 0.38 -34.54 7.52
C ILE A 364 1.31 -35.75 7.36
N PRO A 365 0.93 -36.75 6.54
CA PRO A 365 1.80 -37.85 6.20
C PRO A 365 2.90 -37.37 5.25
N VAL A 366 4.16 -37.47 5.68
CA VAL A 366 5.35 -37.15 4.88
C VAL A 366 6.09 -38.44 4.53
N ASN A 367 6.20 -38.71 3.23
CA ASN A 367 7.00 -39.84 2.75
C ASN A 367 8.48 -39.45 2.66
N LEU A 368 9.30 -40.04 3.53
CA LEU A 368 10.74 -39.79 3.58
C LEU A 368 11.44 -40.16 2.27
N SER A 369 10.95 -41.15 1.53
CA SER A 369 11.54 -41.54 0.24
C SER A 369 11.33 -40.51 -0.87
N HIS A 370 10.47 -39.51 -0.66
CA HIS A 370 10.22 -38.43 -1.61
C HIS A 370 11.01 -37.16 -1.26
N ILE A 371 11.70 -37.11 -0.12
CA ILE A 371 12.49 -35.95 0.28
C ILE A 371 13.81 -35.97 -0.50
N PRO A 372 14.08 -34.97 -1.35
CA PRO A 372 15.32 -34.92 -2.11
C PRO A 372 16.50 -34.77 -1.15
N ASN A 373 17.62 -35.43 -1.48
CA ASN A 373 18.88 -35.40 -0.70
C ASN A 373 18.81 -36.00 0.70
N LEU A 374 17.76 -36.76 1.03
CA LEU A 374 17.73 -37.56 2.26
C LEU A 374 18.54 -38.86 2.05
N PRO A 375 19.58 -39.13 2.86
CA PRO A 375 20.40 -40.33 2.71
C PRO A 375 19.59 -41.63 2.85
N ALA A 376 19.81 -42.59 1.95
CA ALA A 376 19.02 -43.83 1.89
C ALA A 376 19.22 -44.75 3.11
N ASP A 377 20.40 -44.69 3.71
CA ASP A 377 20.74 -45.34 4.97
C ASP A 377 19.92 -44.77 6.13
N LEU A 378 19.73 -43.45 6.20
CA LEU A 378 18.90 -42.80 7.22
C LEU A 378 17.43 -43.20 7.08
N VAL A 379 16.89 -43.23 5.85
CA VAL A 379 15.52 -43.70 5.60
C VAL A 379 15.34 -45.16 6.00
N SER A 380 16.35 -45.99 5.75
CA SER A 380 16.32 -47.41 6.12
C SER A 380 16.42 -47.62 7.64
N ALA A 381 17.22 -46.78 8.32
CA ALA A 381 17.43 -46.85 9.77
C ALA A 381 16.17 -46.49 10.58
N LEU A 382 15.32 -45.59 10.08
CA LEU A 382 14.09 -45.18 10.75
C LEU A 382 13.00 -46.27 10.77
N GLY A 383 13.12 -47.31 9.93
CA GLY A 383 12.16 -48.43 9.85
C GLY A 383 10.78 -48.07 9.27
N GLU A 384 10.35 -46.82 9.39
CA GLU A 384 9.12 -46.26 8.85
C GLU A 384 9.41 -45.26 7.72
N LYS A 385 8.76 -45.47 6.56
CA LYS A 385 8.88 -44.54 5.41
C LYS A 385 7.97 -43.32 5.54
N MET A 386 6.95 -43.39 6.38
CA MET A 386 5.91 -42.38 6.51
C MET A 386 5.96 -41.76 7.91
N LEU A 387 6.30 -40.47 8.00
CA LEU A 387 6.22 -39.72 9.25
C LEU A 387 4.94 -38.91 9.31
N GLN A 388 4.32 -38.88 10.49
CA GLN A 388 3.18 -38.01 10.78
C GLN A 388 3.70 -36.68 11.35
N VAL A 389 3.71 -35.63 10.52
CA VAL A 389 4.18 -34.31 10.95
C VAL A 389 3.00 -33.49 11.47
N PRO A 390 2.97 -33.10 12.75
CA PRO A 390 1.91 -32.24 13.26
C PRO A 390 2.07 -30.83 12.71
N VAL A 391 1.01 -30.30 12.12
CA VAL A 391 0.93 -28.93 11.62
C VAL A 391 -0.29 -28.23 12.17
N VAL A 392 -0.19 -26.91 12.30
CA VAL A 392 -1.31 -26.03 12.59
C VAL A 392 -1.60 -25.22 11.34
N HIS A 393 -2.81 -25.34 10.81
CA HIS A 393 -3.31 -24.49 9.75
C HIS A 393 -4.14 -23.35 10.37
N ALA A 394 -3.74 -22.11 10.13
CA ALA A 394 -4.42 -20.92 10.60
C ALA A 394 -5.09 -20.19 9.44
N LYS A 395 -6.30 -19.69 9.68
CA LYS A 395 -7.00 -18.76 8.80
C LYS A 395 -7.19 -17.43 9.54
N ILE A 396 -6.59 -16.38 8.99
CA ILE A 396 -6.45 -15.07 9.59
C ILE A 396 -7.12 -14.02 8.70
N PHE A 397 -7.89 -13.14 9.31
CA PHE A 397 -8.70 -12.13 8.63
C PHE A 397 -8.18 -10.73 8.96
N GLY A 398 -7.83 -9.96 7.93
CA GLY A 398 -7.32 -8.60 8.08
C GLY A 398 -8.05 -7.61 7.19
N TRP A 399 -8.79 -6.70 7.79
CA TRP A 399 -9.43 -5.58 7.09
C TRP A 399 -8.41 -4.49 6.78
N TYR A 400 -8.56 -3.84 5.64
CA TYR A 400 -7.78 -2.66 5.28
C TYR A 400 -8.60 -1.73 4.40
N ASP A 401 -8.63 -0.45 4.75
CA ASP A 401 -9.17 0.57 3.86
C ASP A 401 -8.19 0.75 2.68
N ASN A 402 -8.53 0.15 1.54
CA ASN A 402 -7.68 0.15 0.36
C ASN A 402 -7.44 1.55 -0.25
N GLU A 403 -8.07 2.60 0.30
CA GLU A 403 -7.87 3.98 -0.10
C GLU A 403 -7.31 4.83 1.04
N TYR A 404 -8.15 5.40 1.94
CA TYR A 404 -7.70 6.39 2.91
C TYR A 404 -7.06 5.77 4.16
N GLY A 405 -7.84 5.05 4.98
CA GLY A 405 -7.45 4.63 6.33
C GLY A 405 -6.16 3.79 6.41
N SER A 406 -5.91 2.97 5.39
CA SER A 406 -4.65 2.23 5.26
C SER A 406 -3.72 2.86 4.23
N TYR A 407 -4.01 2.71 2.94
CA TYR A 407 -2.99 2.92 1.90
C TYR A 407 -2.47 4.37 1.85
N THR A 408 -3.39 5.35 1.79
CA THR A 408 -3.02 6.77 1.70
C THR A 408 -2.33 7.24 2.96
N ASN A 409 -2.81 6.84 4.15
CA ASN A 409 -2.16 7.21 5.40
C ASN A 409 -0.74 6.65 5.50
N ARG A 410 -0.51 5.38 5.13
CA ARG A 410 0.83 4.78 5.12
C ARG A 410 1.76 5.42 4.08
N MET A 411 1.23 5.79 2.92
CA MET A 411 2.00 6.55 1.93
C MET A 411 2.32 7.97 2.43
N GLY A 412 1.39 8.63 3.13
CA GLY A 412 1.60 9.93 3.74
C GLY A 412 2.64 9.90 4.86
N ASP A 413 2.62 8.85 5.69
CA ASP A 413 3.66 8.58 6.69
C ASP A 413 5.04 8.41 6.03
N LEU A 414 5.11 7.59 4.97
CA LEU A 414 6.33 7.40 4.19
C LEU A 414 6.82 8.71 3.56
N THR A 415 5.91 9.53 3.05
CA THR A 415 6.20 10.84 2.44
C THR A 415 6.87 11.76 3.45
N VAL A 416 6.33 11.87 4.67
CA VAL A 416 6.93 12.67 5.74
C VAL A 416 8.28 12.10 6.18
N TYR A 417 8.39 10.78 6.31
CA TYR A 417 9.63 10.11 6.68
C TYR A 417 10.75 10.40 5.67
N ILE A 418 10.49 10.21 4.37
CA ILE A 418 11.45 10.47 3.31
C ILE A 418 11.83 11.95 3.30
N HIS A 419 10.86 12.87 3.35
CA HIS A 419 11.14 14.30 3.38
C HIS A 419 12.08 14.69 4.54
N LYS A 420 11.86 14.16 5.76
CA LYS A 420 12.74 14.42 6.90
C LYS A 420 14.16 13.93 6.72
N ASN A 421 14.36 12.85 5.96
CA ASN A 421 15.68 12.25 5.71
C ASN A 421 16.35 12.80 4.43
N LEU A 422 15.68 13.68 3.68
CA LEU A 422 16.25 14.41 2.53
C LEU A 422 16.89 15.75 2.92
N GLN A 423 16.59 16.25 4.13
CA GLN A 423 17.20 17.45 4.71
C GLN A 423 18.53 17.08 5.37
#